data_AF-A0A2V6QPN5-F1
#
_entry.id   AF-A0A2V6QPN5-F1
#
_cell.length_a   1.000
_cell.length_b   1.000
_cell.length_c   1.000
_cell.angle_alpha   90.00
_cell.angle_beta   90.00
_cell.angle_gamma   90.00
#
_symmetry.space_group_name_H-M   'P 1'
#
loop_
_entity.id
_entity.type
_entity.pdbx_description
1 polymer ?
#
loop_
_entity_poly.entity_id
_entity_poly.type
_entity_poly.pdbx_seq_one_letter_code
_entity_poly.pdbx_strand_id
1 'polypeptide(L)'
;MTPLRAVALAVLAVVAGVAPAAAHHTGVYAPKDNAISANFKQLKFSLQAGRFDVALRLYDEGALRAEMRARAAALPAGLEARTRAALAAHDAGEAERGLMLFFVALARDLAREADRRLAAGAAAAAVGPRFLEAIWRYYNLVDFAVGQRDPRASVAMRLAYDDAETLTRPAAAAPDPARLRASFGRIAQILSGLIDTTTTPQRRDS
;
A
#
# COMPACT_ATOMS: atom_id res chain seq x y z
N MET A 1 47.26 13.94 -49.99
CA MET A 1 45.94 13.28 -50.15
C MET A 1 45.97 11.98 -49.36
N THR A 2 45.54 12.05 -48.09
CA THR A 2 45.69 11.03 -47.05
C THR A 2 44.33 10.33 -46.85
N PRO A 3 44.21 8.99 -46.95
CA PRO A 3 42.94 8.31 -46.77
C PRO A 3 42.66 8.07 -45.28
N LEU A 4 42.28 9.14 -44.59
CA LEU A 4 41.81 9.13 -43.21
C LEU A 4 40.30 8.88 -43.18
N ARG A 5 39.83 7.76 -43.76
CA ARG A 5 38.37 7.48 -43.83
C ARG A 5 37.94 6.03 -43.63
N ALA A 6 38.83 5.06 -43.49
CA ALA A 6 38.43 3.64 -43.47
C ALA A 6 38.43 2.94 -42.10
N VAL A 7 38.86 3.58 -41.00
CA VAL A 7 38.99 2.89 -39.69
C VAL A 7 37.92 3.33 -38.67
N ALA A 8 37.13 4.36 -38.97
CA ALA A 8 36.17 4.91 -38.01
C ALA A 8 34.80 4.20 -37.94
N LEU A 9 34.57 3.12 -38.72
CA LEU A 9 33.26 2.46 -38.79
C LEU A 9 33.14 1.09 -38.08
N ALA A 10 34.22 0.57 -37.48
CA ALA A 10 34.21 -0.77 -36.89
C ALA A 10 34.11 -0.81 -35.36
N VAL A 11 34.29 0.32 -34.66
CA VAL A 11 34.19 0.37 -33.18
C VAL A 11 32.80 0.83 -32.70
N LEU A 12 31.97 1.39 -33.58
CA LEU A 12 30.62 1.84 -33.22
C LEU A 12 29.56 0.70 -33.23
N ALA A 13 29.94 -0.52 -33.60
CA ALA A 13 29.00 -1.63 -33.79
C ALA A 13 28.93 -2.63 -32.60
N VAL A 14 29.67 -2.40 -31.51
CA VAL A 14 29.72 -3.35 -30.36
C VAL A 14 28.94 -2.87 -29.12
N VAL A 15 28.33 -1.67 -29.16
CA VAL A 15 27.52 -1.17 -28.03
C VAL A 15 26.00 -1.30 -28.27
N ALA A 16 25.57 -1.83 -29.42
CA ALA A 16 24.14 -1.97 -29.76
C ALA A 16 23.49 -3.29 -29.29
N GLY A 17 24.17 -4.07 -28.42
CA GLY A 17 23.74 -5.43 -28.04
C GLY A 17 23.51 -5.66 -26.55
N VAL A 18 23.59 -4.63 -25.70
CA VAL A 18 23.05 -4.72 -24.35
C VAL A 18 21.62 -4.23 -24.44
N ALA A 19 20.69 -5.17 -24.66
CA ALA A 19 19.31 -4.94 -24.25
C ALA A 19 19.39 -4.36 -22.84
N PRO A 20 18.62 -3.30 -22.51
CA PRO A 20 18.59 -2.83 -21.14
C PRO A 20 18.26 -4.07 -20.31
N ALA A 21 19.23 -4.52 -19.50
CA ALA A 21 18.95 -5.45 -18.43
C ALA A 21 17.73 -4.85 -17.77
N ALA A 22 16.60 -5.55 -17.85
CA ALA A 22 15.33 -5.07 -17.35
C ALA A 22 15.60 -4.67 -15.91
N ALA A 23 15.83 -3.37 -15.71
CA ALA A 23 16.07 -2.84 -14.41
C ALA A 23 14.82 -3.23 -13.62
N HIS A 24 15.05 -3.62 -12.37
CA HIS A 24 14.06 -4.03 -11.40
C HIS A 24 13.10 -2.87 -11.04
N HIS A 25 12.53 -2.23 -12.06
CA HIS A 25 11.49 -1.26 -11.97
C HIS A 25 10.21 -2.05 -11.73
N THR A 26 9.85 -2.16 -10.46
CA THR A 26 8.48 -1.88 -10.02
C THR A 26 8.09 -0.53 -10.62
N GLY A 27 7.82 -0.49 -11.92
CA GLY A 27 7.33 0.68 -12.62
C GLY A 27 6.11 1.15 -11.85
N VAL A 28 6.16 2.41 -11.41
CA VAL A 28 5.21 3.09 -10.53
C VAL A 28 3.77 2.77 -10.95
N TYR A 29 3.26 1.65 -10.47
CA TYR A 29 1.88 1.26 -10.69
C TYR A 29 1.09 1.99 -9.63
N ALA A 30 0.42 3.07 -10.06
CA ALA A 30 -0.51 3.83 -9.24
C ALA A 30 -1.94 3.34 -9.56
N PRO A 31 -2.57 2.56 -8.67
CA PRO A 31 -3.94 2.12 -8.89
C PRO A 31 -4.88 3.34 -9.01
N LYS A 32 -5.94 3.22 -9.81
CA LYS A 32 -6.90 4.32 -10.00
C LYS A 32 -7.49 4.77 -8.66
N ASP A 33 -7.55 6.09 -8.48
CA ASP A 33 -8.15 6.67 -7.28
C ASP A 33 -9.64 6.38 -7.19
N ASN A 34 -10.11 6.16 -5.97
CA ASN A 34 -11.53 6.22 -5.62
C ASN A 34 -11.78 7.43 -4.70
N ALA A 35 -13.04 7.67 -4.33
CA ALA A 35 -13.40 8.81 -3.50
C ALA A 35 -12.62 8.86 -2.18
N ILE A 36 -12.30 7.70 -1.58
CA ILE A 36 -11.55 7.60 -0.32
C ILE A 36 -10.08 8.00 -0.55
N SER A 37 -9.40 7.45 -1.56
CA SER A 37 -7.99 7.75 -1.82
C SER A 37 -7.79 9.18 -2.30
N ALA A 38 -8.73 9.72 -3.10
CA ALA A 38 -8.71 11.11 -3.54
C ALA A 38 -8.86 12.07 -2.34
N ASN A 39 -9.84 11.84 -1.47
CA ASN A 39 -10.05 12.64 -0.27
C ASN A 39 -8.85 12.56 0.69
N PHE A 40 -8.25 11.38 0.85
CA PHE A 40 -7.01 11.24 1.63
C PHE A 40 -5.85 12.07 1.08
N LYS A 41 -5.62 12.08 -0.24
CA LYS A 41 -4.54 12.86 -0.85
C LYS A 41 -4.71 14.37 -0.58
N GLN A 42 -5.94 14.88 -0.69
CA GLN A 42 -6.25 16.28 -0.37
C GLN A 42 -6.02 16.60 1.11
N LEU A 43 -6.43 15.68 2.00
CA LEU A 43 -6.23 15.81 3.43
C LEU A 43 -4.73 15.78 3.77
N LYS A 44 -3.98 14.81 3.25
CA LYS A 44 -2.53 14.67 3.44
C LYS A 44 -1.78 15.91 2.98
N PHE A 45 -2.13 16.45 1.80
CA PHE A 45 -1.55 17.70 1.31
C PHE A 45 -1.83 18.88 2.26
N SER A 46 -3.06 18.99 2.76
CA SER A 46 -3.44 20.06 3.69
C SER A 46 -2.71 19.95 5.03
N LEU A 47 -2.57 18.73 5.56
CA LEU A 47 -1.78 18.44 6.76
C LEU A 47 -0.31 18.80 6.60
N GLN A 48 0.32 18.38 5.49
CA GLN A 48 1.71 18.69 5.19
C GLN A 48 1.97 20.19 5.00
N ALA A 49 0.96 20.92 4.52
CA ALA A 49 0.99 22.38 4.41
C ALA A 49 0.64 23.12 5.73
N GLY A 50 0.43 22.40 6.84
CA GLY A 50 0.04 22.98 8.13
C GLY A 50 -1.36 23.61 8.16
N ARG A 51 -2.20 23.34 7.15
CA ARG A 51 -3.55 23.89 7.02
C ARG A 51 -4.57 22.99 7.72
N PHE A 52 -4.51 22.94 9.04
CA PHE A 52 -5.33 22.03 9.85
C PHE A 52 -6.83 22.31 9.74
N ASP A 53 -7.27 23.57 9.66
CA ASP A 53 -8.69 23.89 9.46
C ASP A 53 -9.24 23.32 8.15
N VAL A 54 -8.43 23.37 7.09
CA VAL A 54 -8.78 22.81 5.78
C VAL A 54 -8.76 21.28 5.86
N ALA A 55 -7.76 20.68 6.50
CA ALA A 55 -7.68 19.23 6.69
C ALA A 55 -8.86 18.69 7.50
N LEU A 56 -9.27 19.38 8.58
CA LEU A 56 -10.41 19.02 9.41
C LEU A 56 -11.72 19.10 8.62
N ARG A 57 -11.93 20.15 7.83
CA ARG A 57 -13.10 20.26 6.95
C ARG A 57 -13.14 19.14 5.90
N LEU A 58 -12.01 18.88 5.23
CA LEU A 58 -11.88 17.78 4.25
C LEU A 58 -12.11 16.41 4.89
N TYR A 59 -11.74 16.23 6.16
CA TYR A 59 -12.04 15.03 6.93
C TYR A 59 -13.52 14.95 7.27
N ASP A 60 -14.11 16.03 7.81
CA ASP A 60 -15.47 16.03 8.32
C ASP A 60 -16.53 15.80 7.23
N GLU A 61 -16.31 16.35 6.03
CA GLU A 61 -17.21 16.28 4.87
C GLU A 61 -16.84 15.13 3.91
N GLY A 62 -15.69 14.50 4.09
CA GLY A 62 -15.07 13.62 3.12
C GLY A 62 -15.50 12.15 3.17
N ALA A 63 -15.32 11.46 2.04
CA ALA A 63 -15.59 10.03 1.90
C ALA A 63 -14.77 9.16 2.87
N LEU A 64 -13.57 9.60 3.26
CA LEU A 64 -12.71 8.85 4.18
C LEU A 64 -13.37 8.68 5.55
N ARG A 65 -13.91 9.75 6.12
CA ARG A 65 -14.56 9.69 7.43
C ARG A 65 -15.86 8.90 7.37
N ALA A 66 -16.65 9.07 6.31
CA ALA A 66 -17.86 8.28 6.10
C ALA A 66 -17.54 6.77 6.09
N GLU A 67 -16.48 6.36 5.38
CA GLU A 67 -16.04 4.97 5.36
C GLU A 67 -15.52 4.50 6.74
N MET A 68 -14.76 5.33 7.46
CA MET A 68 -14.31 5.01 8.82
C MET A 68 -15.49 4.73 9.75
N ARG A 69 -16.57 5.53 9.65
CA ARG A 69 -17.79 5.32 10.45
C ARG A 69 -18.52 4.04 10.04
N ALA A 70 -18.69 3.81 8.74
CA ALA A 70 -19.34 2.61 8.23
C ALA A 70 -18.62 1.32 8.67
N ARG A 71 -17.30 1.40 8.87
CA ARG A 71 -16.45 0.27 9.29
C ARG A 71 -16.06 0.29 10.77
N ALA A 72 -16.72 1.08 11.61
CA ALA A 72 -16.30 1.28 13.01
C ALA A 72 -16.09 -0.04 13.78
N ALA A 73 -16.89 -1.07 13.51
CA ALA A 73 -16.76 -2.38 14.16
C ALA A 73 -15.51 -3.19 13.74
N ALA A 74 -14.90 -2.89 12.59
CA ALA A 74 -13.71 -3.57 12.08
C ALA A 74 -12.41 -2.78 12.32
N LEU A 75 -12.52 -1.56 12.84
CA LEU A 75 -11.41 -0.65 13.11
C LEU A 75 -11.05 -0.64 14.61
N PRO A 76 -9.83 -0.19 14.97
CA PRO A 76 -9.50 0.11 16.35
C PRO A 76 -10.58 1.00 17.00
N ALA A 77 -11.03 0.63 18.20
CA ALA A 77 -12.11 1.31 18.89
C ALA A 77 -11.85 2.83 18.96
N GLY A 78 -12.81 3.64 18.52
CA GLY A 78 -12.70 5.11 18.54
C GLY A 78 -11.71 5.73 17.55
N LEU A 79 -11.21 4.98 16.55
CA LEU A 79 -10.22 5.48 15.58
C LEU A 79 -10.68 6.77 14.88
N GLU A 80 -11.93 6.81 14.42
CA GLU A 80 -12.51 7.99 13.75
C GLU A 80 -12.49 9.21 14.66
N ALA A 81 -13.11 9.10 15.85
CA ALA A 81 -13.18 10.18 16.82
C ALA A 81 -11.78 10.69 17.23
N ARG A 82 -10.82 9.80 17.47
CA ARG A 82 -9.43 10.18 17.79
C ARG A 82 -8.74 10.90 16.64
N THR A 83 -8.90 10.41 15.40
CA THR A 83 -8.31 11.05 14.22
C THR A 83 -8.86 12.47 14.05
N ARG A 84 -10.18 12.65 14.21
CA ARG A 84 -10.81 13.97 14.20
C ARG A 84 -10.30 14.88 15.31
N ALA A 85 -10.19 14.36 16.53
CA ALA A 85 -9.71 15.13 17.67
C ALA A 85 -8.26 15.60 17.46
N ALA A 86 -7.40 14.75 16.90
CA ALA A 86 -6.03 15.11 16.55
C ALA A 86 -5.98 16.22 15.49
N LEU A 87 -6.81 16.12 14.44
CA LEU A 87 -6.95 17.19 13.45
C LEU A 87 -7.37 18.53 14.08
N ALA A 88 -8.35 18.50 14.99
CA ALA A 88 -8.83 19.70 15.69
C ALA A 88 -7.80 20.26 16.69
N ALA A 89 -6.96 19.40 17.28
CA ALA A 89 -5.88 19.79 18.18
C ALA A 89 -4.58 20.19 17.46
N HIS A 90 -4.59 20.18 16.12
CA HIS A 90 -3.42 20.41 15.27
C HIS A 90 -2.26 19.43 15.53
N ASP A 91 -2.58 18.22 16.01
CA ASP A 91 -1.62 17.14 16.21
C ASP A 91 -1.46 16.34 14.91
N ALA A 92 -0.52 16.78 14.08
CA ALA A 92 -0.21 16.11 12.81
C ALA A 92 0.21 14.65 12.99
N GLY A 93 0.96 14.34 14.05
CA GLY A 93 1.48 13.00 14.29
C GLY A 93 0.36 12.01 14.60
N GLU A 94 -0.54 12.38 15.51
CA GLU A 94 -1.71 11.54 15.84
C GLU A 94 -2.75 11.49 14.71
N ALA A 95 -2.92 12.59 13.96
CA ALA A 95 -3.77 12.58 12.77
C ALA A 95 -3.22 11.62 11.70
N GLU A 96 -1.92 11.68 11.39
CA GLU A 96 -1.28 10.78 10.42
C GLU A 96 -1.33 9.32 10.89
N ARG A 97 -1.08 9.07 12.18
CA ARG A 97 -1.23 7.73 12.78
C ARG A 97 -2.64 7.18 12.61
N GLY A 98 -3.66 8.00 12.86
CA GLY A 98 -5.07 7.62 12.70
C GLY A 98 -5.42 7.23 11.27
N LEU A 99 -4.97 8.02 10.30
CA LEU A 99 -5.17 7.75 8.86
C LEU A 99 -4.41 6.50 8.41
N MET A 100 -3.15 6.34 8.86
CA MET A 100 -2.34 5.15 8.59
C MET A 100 -3.05 3.88 9.05
N LEU A 101 -3.52 3.84 10.29
CA LEU A 101 -4.25 2.70 10.85
C LEU A 101 -5.50 2.33 10.02
N PHE A 102 -6.22 3.35 9.53
CA PHE A 102 -7.40 3.11 8.68
C PHE A 102 -7.05 2.41 7.37
N PHE A 103 -6.04 2.91 6.63
CA PHE A 103 -5.65 2.30 5.35
C PHE A 103 -5.01 0.92 5.52
N VAL A 104 -4.23 0.70 6.59
CA VAL A 104 -3.71 -0.62 6.97
C VAL A 104 -4.87 -1.60 7.22
N ALA A 105 -5.92 -1.17 7.94
CA ALA A 105 -7.08 -2.00 8.18
C ALA A 105 -7.86 -2.33 6.90
N LEU A 106 -8.01 -1.38 5.97
CA LEU A 106 -8.62 -1.64 4.66
C LEU A 106 -7.84 -2.70 3.86
N ALA A 107 -6.51 -2.56 3.80
CA ALA A 107 -5.65 -3.52 3.11
C ALA A 107 -5.72 -4.92 3.76
N ARG A 108 -5.73 -5.00 5.10
CA ARG A 108 -5.90 -6.24 5.85
C ARG A 108 -7.23 -6.92 5.54
N ASP A 109 -8.33 -6.17 5.54
CA ASP A 109 -9.66 -6.72 5.32
C ASP A 109 -9.84 -7.21 3.88
N LEU A 110 -9.22 -6.53 2.90
CA LEU A 110 -9.15 -7.02 1.53
C LEU A 110 -8.38 -8.34 1.42
N ALA A 111 -7.25 -8.47 2.11
CA ALA A 111 -6.49 -9.72 2.13
C ALA A 111 -7.29 -10.88 2.76
N ARG A 112 -7.99 -10.61 3.88
CA ARG A 112 -8.90 -11.59 4.50
C ARG A 112 -10.05 -11.99 3.58
N GLU A 113 -10.63 -11.02 2.87
CA GLU A 113 -11.69 -11.30 1.90
C GLU A 113 -11.18 -12.14 0.72
N ALA A 114 -9.98 -11.87 0.22
CA ALA A 114 -9.38 -12.65 -0.84
C ALA A 114 -9.18 -14.11 -0.41
N ASP A 115 -8.60 -14.35 0.77
CA ASP A 115 -8.45 -15.70 1.33
C ASP A 115 -9.81 -16.40 1.49
N ARG A 116 -10.83 -15.72 2.06
CA ARG A 116 -12.18 -16.28 2.19
C ARG A 116 -12.79 -16.70 0.86
N ARG A 117 -12.66 -15.87 -0.19
CA ARG A 117 -13.20 -16.21 -1.52
C ARG A 117 -12.51 -17.41 -2.14
N LEU A 118 -11.19 -17.47 -2.04
CA LEU A 118 -10.42 -18.62 -2.51
C LEU A 118 -10.77 -19.89 -1.72
N ALA A 119 -10.97 -19.78 -0.40
CA ALA A 119 -11.43 -20.88 0.45
C ALA A 119 -12.81 -21.41 0.03
N ALA A 120 -13.68 -20.51 -0.44
CA ALA A 120 -14.99 -20.84 -0.99
C ALA A 120 -14.96 -21.35 -2.44
N GLY A 121 -13.77 -21.54 -3.04
CA GLY A 121 -13.60 -22.11 -4.38
C GLY A 121 -13.62 -21.10 -5.53
N ALA A 122 -13.53 -19.79 -5.27
CA ALA A 122 -13.41 -18.80 -6.34
C ALA A 122 -12.13 -19.01 -7.17
N ALA A 123 -12.21 -18.78 -8.48
CA ALA A 123 -11.07 -18.95 -9.38
C ALA A 123 -9.92 -18.01 -9.02
N ALA A 124 -8.73 -18.57 -8.81
CA ALA A 124 -7.55 -17.81 -8.37
C ALA A 124 -7.17 -16.69 -9.36
N ALA A 125 -7.31 -16.92 -10.66
CA ALA A 125 -7.07 -15.93 -11.71
C ALA A 125 -8.05 -14.72 -11.65
N ALA A 126 -9.26 -14.91 -11.12
CA ALA A 126 -10.26 -13.83 -10.98
C ALA A 126 -10.13 -13.06 -9.66
N VAL A 127 -9.55 -13.68 -8.63
CA VAL A 127 -9.37 -13.09 -7.30
C VAL A 127 -8.01 -12.42 -7.16
N GLY A 128 -6.93 -13.15 -7.48
CA GLY A 128 -5.55 -12.75 -7.17
C GLY A 128 -5.17 -11.34 -7.61
N PRO A 129 -5.10 -11.07 -8.93
CA PRO A 129 -4.67 -9.76 -9.44
C PRO A 129 -5.52 -8.60 -8.90
N ARG A 130 -6.85 -8.78 -8.89
CA ARG A 130 -7.80 -7.73 -8.47
C ARG A 130 -7.64 -7.37 -7.00
N PHE A 131 -7.48 -8.36 -6.12
CA PHE A 131 -7.32 -8.10 -4.70
C PHE A 131 -5.93 -7.55 -4.37
N LEU A 132 -4.88 -8.01 -5.04
CA LEU A 132 -3.54 -7.44 -4.89
C LEU A 132 -3.51 -5.97 -5.31
N GLU A 133 -4.07 -5.63 -6.47
CA GLU A 133 -4.22 -4.23 -6.90
C GLU A 133 -4.94 -3.38 -5.83
N ALA A 134 -6.04 -3.89 -5.28
CA ALA A 134 -6.82 -3.16 -4.28
C ALA A 134 -6.06 -3.00 -2.94
N ILE A 135 -5.32 -4.04 -2.51
CA ILE A 135 -4.48 -4.00 -1.31
C ILE A 135 -3.37 -2.96 -1.49
N TRP A 136 -2.65 -3.02 -2.62
CA TRP A 136 -1.56 -2.11 -2.91
C TRP A 136 -2.05 -0.66 -2.98
N ARG A 137 -3.22 -0.42 -3.60
CA ARG A 137 -3.83 0.92 -3.67
C ARG A 137 -3.92 1.59 -2.31
N TYR A 138 -4.35 0.86 -1.29
CA TYR A 138 -4.52 1.42 0.05
C TYR A 138 -3.21 1.44 0.84
N TYR A 139 -2.42 0.38 0.76
CA TYR A 139 -1.16 0.30 1.48
C TYR A 139 -0.15 1.36 0.99
N ASN A 140 -0.02 1.56 -0.32
CA ASN A 140 0.90 2.52 -0.94
C ASN A 140 0.61 3.99 -0.54
N LEU A 141 -0.58 4.31 -0.04
CA LEU A 141 -0.89 5.66 0.45
C LEU A 141 -0.18 5.99 1.77
N VAL A 142 0.14 4.94 2.53
CA VAL A 142 0.63 5.02 3.91
C VAL A 142 1.92 4.24 4.13
N ASP A 143 2.50 3.65 3.09
CA ASP A 143 3.71 2.81 3.16
C ASP A 143 4.90 3.55 3.77
N PHE A 144 5.04 4.84 3.49
CA PHE A 144 6.04 5.71 4.08
C PHE A 144 5.80 5.90 5.58
N ALA A 145 4.57 6.21 5.99
CA ALA A 145 4.20 6.37 7.40
C ALA A 145 4.40 5.05 8.18
N VAL A 146 4.06 3.92 7.55
CA VAL A 146 4.35 2.59 8.09
C VAL A 146 5.86 2.37 8.21
N GLY A 147 6.64 2.71 7.19
CA GLY A 147 8.11 2.56 7.21
C GLY A 147 8.80 3.40 8.28
N GLN A 148 8.31 4.62 8.53
CA GLN A 148 8.83 5.49 9.59
C GLN A 148 8.52 4.94 10.98
N ARG A 149 7.42 4.20 11.14
CA ARG A 149 6.96 3.69 12.44
C ARG A 149 7.43 2.27 12.74
N ASP A 150 7.33 1.39 11.77
CA ASP A 150 7.73 -0.01 11.85
C ASP A 150 8.37 -0.44 10.51
N PRO A 151 9.69 -0.19 10.34
CA PRO A 151 10.40 -0.53 9.11
C PRO A 151 10.39 -2.03 8.85
N ARG A 152 10.34 -2.87 9.89
CA ARG A 152 10.30 -4.33 9.75
C ARG A 152 8.95 -4.78 9.17
N ALA A 153 7.84 -4.28 9.70
CA ALA A 153 6.52 -4.55 9.16
C ALA A 153 6.39 -4.03 7.73
N SER A 154 6.97 -2.86 7.42
CA SER A 154 6.95 -2.30 6.07
C SER A 154 7.64 -3.20 5.05
N VAL A 155 8.85 -3.67 5.38
CA VAL A 155 9.61 -4.61 4.53
C VAL A 155 8.89 -5.96 4.42
N ALA A 156 8.41 -6.51 5.53
CA ALA A 156 7.69 -7.78 5.53
C ALA A 156 6.44 -7.72 4.64
N MET A 157 5.69 -6.62 4.70
CA MET A 157 4.51 -6.41 3.86
C MET A 157 4.86 -6.35 2.37
N ARG A 158 5.93 -5.62 2.01
CA ARG A 158 6.40 -5.55 0.60
C ARG A 158 6.82 -6.92 0.09
N LEU A 159 7.62 -7.68 0.85
CA LEU A 159 8.02 -9.04 0.48
C LEU A 159 6.81 -9.98 0.32
N ALA A 160 5.87 -9.93 1.27
CA ALA A 160 4.66 -10.75 1.18
C ALA A 160 3.79 -10.38 -0.03
N TYR A 161 3.76 -9.10 -0.41
CA TYR A 161 3.08 -8.63 -1.60
C TYR A 161 3.77 -9.12 -2.88
N ASP A 162 5.09 -8.97 -2.99
CA ASP A 162 5.87 -9.38 -4.17
C ASP A 162 5.79 -10.90 -4.41
N ASP A 163 5.82 -11.69 -3.33
CA ASP A 163 5.58 -13.14 -3.36
C ASP A 163 4.19 -13.45 -3.95
N ALA A 164 3.16 -12.74 -3.48
CA ALA A 164 1.79 -12.93 -3.95
C ALA A 164 1.63 -12.51 -5.41
N GLU A 165 2.22 -11.38 -5.81
CA GLU A 165 2.18 -10.87 -7.17
C GLU A 165 2.80 -11.87 -8.15
N THR A 166 3.93 -12.47 -7.78
CA THR A 166 4.61 -13.50 -8.59
C THR A 166 3.71 -14.70 -8.90
N LEU A 167 2.85 -15.10 -7.96
CA LEU A 167 1.88 -16.19 -8.17
C LEU A 167 0.76 -15.84 -9.16
N THR A 168 0.51 -14.54 -9.38
CA THR A 168 -0.61 -14.07 -10.21
C THR A 168 -0.18 -13.63 -11.61
N ARG A 169 1.12 -13.64 -11.91
CA ARG A 169 1.66 -13.17 -13.19
C ARG A 169 1.27 -14.11 -14.34
N PRO A 170 0.91 -13.61 -15.53
CA PRO A 170 0.43 -14.45 -16.65
C PRO A 170 1.42 -15.51 -17.16
N ALA A 171 2.72 -15.33 -16.91
CA ALA A 171 3.76 -16.30 -17.28
C ALA A 171 3.92 -17.45 -16.27
N ALA A 172 3.30 -17.36 -15.10
CA ALA A 172 3.17 -18.48 -14.19
C ALA A 172 2.08 -19.43 -14.73
N ALA A 173 2.23 -20.74 -14.50
CA ALA A 173 1.11 -21.68 -14.65
C ALA A 173 -0.12 -21.19 -13.84
N ALA A 174 -1.31 -21.72 -14.12
CA ALA A 174 -2.54 -21.33 -13.43
C ALA A 174 -2.30 -21.17 -11.91
N PRO A 175 -2.64 -20.01 -11.30
CA PRO A 175 -2.22 -19.71 -9.94
C PRO A 175 -2.70 -20.79 -8.96
N ASP A 176 -1.78 -21.39 -8.22
CA ASP A 176 -2.10 -22.37 -7.18
C ASP A 176 -2.96 -21.68 -6.09
N PRO A 177 -4.24 -22.07 -5.94
CA PRO A 177 -5.13 -21.44 -4.97
C PRO A 177 -4.62 -21.57 -3.53
N ALA A 178 -3.97 -22.67 -3.17
CA ALA A 178 -3.49 -22.89 -1.82
C ALA A 178 -2.32 -21.95 -1.48
N ARG A 179 -1.37 -21.80 -2.41
CA ARG A 179 -0.26 -20.86 -2.26
C ARG A 179 -0.73 -19.42 -2.23
N LEU A 180 -1.68 -19.06 -3.09
CA LEU A 180 -2.23 -17.70 -3.13
C LEU A 180 -3.00 -17.36 -1.84
N ARG A 181 -3.75 -18.32 -1.29
CA ARG A 181 -4.38 -18.18 0.03
C ARG A 181 -3.37 -17.95 1.14
N ALA A 182 -2.30 -18.74 1.17
CA ALA A 182 -1.24 -18.56 2.16
C ALA A 182 -0.60 -17.17 2.08
N SER A 183 -0.39 -16.63 0.87
CA SER A 183 0.13 -15.27 0.68
C SER A 183 -0.84 -14.20 1.20
N PHE A 184 -2.13 -14.29 0.90
CA PHE A 184 -3.12 -13.36 1.46
C PHE A 184 -3.24 -13.47 2.99
N GLY A 185 -3.17 -14.69 3.54
CA GLY A 185 -3.12 -14.94 4.97
C GLY A 185 -1.93 -14.24 5.64
N ARG A 186 -0.73 -14.34 5.02
CA ARG A 186 0.48 -13.67 5.51
C ARG A 186 0.35 -12.14 5.49
N ILE A 187 -0.16 -11.57 4.40
CA ILE A 187 -0.44 -10.12 4.30
C ILE A 187 -1.39 -9.70 5.44
N ALA A 188 -2.50 -10.42 5.63
CA ALA A 188 -3.45 -10.12 6.68
C ALA A 188 -2.84 -10.19 8.08
N GLN A 189 -1.95 -11.16 8.34
CA GLN A 189 -1.25 -11.32 9.62
C GLN A 189 -0.31 -10.14 9.89
N ILE A 190 0.53 -9.75 8.92
CA ILE A 190 1.47 -8.63 9.06
C ILE A 190 0.71 -7.34 9.39
N LEU A 191 -0.35 -7.05 8.63
CA LEU A 191 -1.15 -5.84 8.82
C LEU A 191 -1.96 -5.87 10.12
N SER A 192 -2.37 -7.05 10.59
CA SER A 192 -2.99 -7.20 11.92
C SER A 192 -2.00 -6.87 13.03
N GLY A 193 -0.80 -7.46 12.96
CA GLY A 193 0.26 -7.18 13.93
C GLY A 193 0.63 -5.70 14.00
N LEU A 194 0.72 -5.03 12.85
CA LEU A 194 0.96 -3.58 12.77
C LEU A 194 -0.12 -2.75 13.46
N ILE A 195 -1.40 -3.13 13.31
CA ILE A 195 -2.51 -2.47 14.00
C ILE A 195 -2.41 -2.67 15.51
N ASP A 196 -2.13 -3.90 15.96
CA ASP A 196 -2.07 -4.25 17.37
C ASP A 196 -0.91 -3.52 18.09
N THR A 197 0.28 -3.52 17.49
CA THR A 197 1.46 -2.82 18.04
C THR A 197 1.30 -1.30 18.02
N THR A 198 0.58 -0.76 17.04
CA THR A 198 0.35 0.68 16.95
C THR A 198 -0.77 1.17 17.86
N THR A 199 -1.75 0.32 18.20
CA THR A 199 -2.88 0.67 19.05
C THR A 199 -2.58 0.50 20.53
N THR A 200 -1.68 -0.42 20.88
CA THR A 200 -1.26 -0.65 22.27
C THR A 200 -0.30 0.45 22.72
N PRO A 201 -0.55 1.15 23.85
CA PRO A 201 0.42 2.08 24.41
C PRO A 201 1.71 1.31 24.76
N GLN A 202 2.84 1.73 24.22
CA GLN A 202 4.13 1.24 24.66
C GLN A 202 4.25 1.61 26.14
N ARG A 203 4.23 0.63 27.06
CA ARG A 203 4.59 0.88 28.46
C ARG A 203 5.98 1.50 28.42
N ARG A 204 6.08 2.78 28.78
CA ARG A 204 7.36 3.37 29.12
C ARG A 204 7.73 2.71 30.43
N ASP A 205 8.69 1.81 30.37
CA ASP A 205 9.38 1.36 31.58
C ASP A 205 10.05 2.61 32.15
N SER A 206 9.57 3.02 33.34
CA SER A 206 10.12 4.10 34.15
C SER A 206 11.43 3.67 34.81
#